data_AF-A0A9E0M797-F1
#
_entry.id   AF-A0A9E0M797-F1
#
_cell.length_a   1.000
_cell.length_b   1.000
_cell.length_c   1.000
_cell.angle_alpha   90.00
_cell.angle_beta   90.00
_cell.angle_gamma   90.00
#
_symmetry.space_group_name_H-M   'P 1'
#
loop_
_entity.id
_entity.type
_entity.pdbx_description
1 polymer ?
#
loop_
_entity_poly.entity_id
_entity_poly.type
_entity_poly.pdbx_seq_one_letter_code
_entity_poly.pdbx_strand_id
1 'polypeptide(L)' 'MYLPPHFAQLDPAALHALMREHPLAALVSLGDGGLTADHLPLEFDAKAGEQGTLFGHVARANPLWRAAAGKPVL' A
#
# COMPACT_ATOMS: atom_id res chain seq x y z
N MET A 1 1.46 -2.23 12.87
CA MET A 1 1.74 -3.68 13.00
C MET A 1 3.08 -3.84 13.71
N TYR A 2 3.26 -4.81 14.61
CA TYR A 2 4.54 -5.02 15.29
C TYR A 2 5.51 -5.79 14.38
N LEU A 3 6.73 -5.27 14.21
CA LEU A 3 7.80 -5.92 13.44
C LEU A 3 9.00 -6.20 14.36
N PRO A 4 9.20 -7.44 14.81
CA PRO A 4 10.37 -7.82 15.58
C PRO A 4 11.68 -7.49 14.83
N PRO A 5 12.74 -7.02 15.51
CA PRO A 5 13.98 -6.59 14.84
C PRO A 5 14.63 -7.65 13.97
N HIS A 6 14.54 -8.93 14.35
CA HIS A 6 15.12 -10.04 13.58
C HIS A 6 14.32 -10.40 12.31
N PHE A 7 13.11 -9.85 12.15
CA PHE A 7 12.31 -9.94 10.93
C PHE A 7 12.35 -8.65 10.10
N ALA A 8 13.03 -7.60 10.57
CA ALA A 8 13.10 -6.34 9.86
C ALA A 8 13.99 -6.48 8.62
N GLN A 9 13.37 -6.42 7.43
CA GLN A 9 14.07 -6.18 6.18
C GLN A 9 14.12 -4.67 5.92
N LEU A 10 15.32 -4.12 5.82
CA LEU A 10 15.55 -2.67 5.66
C LEU A 10 16.20 -2.31 4.33
N ASP A 11 16.60 -3.28 3.50
CA ASP A 11 17.13 -3.03 2.17
C ASP A 11 16.02 -2.61 1.20
N PRO A 12 16.00 -1.35 0.72
CA PRO A 12 14.98 -0.89 -0.22
C PRO A 12 14.97 -1.68 -1.52
N ALA A 13 16.11 -2.18 -1.99
CA ALA A 13 16.17 -2.94 -3.24
C ALA A 13 15.43 -4.28 -3.10
N ALA A 14 15.64 -5.00 -1.99
CA ALA A 14 14.93 -6.22 -1.67
C ALA A 14 13.42 -5.99 -1.48
N LEU A 15 13.04 -4.91 -0.78
CA LEU A 15 11.64 -4.54 -0.58
C LEU A 15 10.94 -4.20 -1.90
N HIS A 16 11.58 -3.42 -2.77
CA HIS A 16 11.05 -3.08 -4.09
C HIS A 16 10.94 -4.29 -5.03
N ALA A 17 11.87 -5.24 -4.93
CA ALA A 17 11.77 -6.51 -5.66
C ALA A 17 10.54 -7.30 -5.20
N LEU A 18 10.35 -7.45 -3.88
CA LEU A 18 9.19 -8.13 -3.30
C LEU A 18 7.86 -7.51 -3.76
N MET A 19 7.75 -6.18 -3.75
CA MET A 19 6.53 -5.49 -4.20
C MET A 19 6.20 -5.76 -5.68
N ARG A 20 7.22 -5.86 -6.55
CA ARG A 20 7.03 -6.16 -7.98
C ARG A 20 6.70 -7.62 -8.24
N GLU A 21 7.29 -8.54 -7.48
CA GLU A 21 7.04 -9.98 -7.59
C GLU A 21 5.67 -10.37 -7.02
N HIS A 22 5.19 -9.63 -6.02
CA HIS A 22 3.94 -9.90 -5.31
C HIS A 22 3.08 -8.62 -5.19
N PRO A 23 2.38 -8.22 -6.25
CA PRO A 23 1.67 -6.94 -6.31
C PRO A 23 0.36 -6.92 -5.50
N LEU A 24 0.06 -7.92 -4.68
CA LEU A 24 -1.11 -7.89 -3.80
C LEU A 24 -0.75 -7.17 -2.49
N ALA A 25 -1.39 -6.04 -2.24
CA ALA A 25 -1.18 -5.24 -1.03
C ALA A 25 -2.45 -5.17 -0.19
N ALA A 26 -2.29 -4.78 1.08
CA ALA A 26 -3.37 -4.37 1.95
C ALA A 26 -3.26 -2.86 2.19
N LEU A 27 -4.23 -2.10 1.68
CA LEU A 27 -4.35 -0.66 1.91
C LEU A 27 -5.05 -0.43 3.22
N VAL A 28 -4.34 0.15 4.18
CA VAL A 28 -4.86 0.40 5.52
C VAL A 28 -5.25 1.87 5.66
N SER A 29 -6.51 2.11 5.98
CA SER A 29 -7.04 3.47 6.15
C SER A 29 -7.76 3.64 7.49
N LEU A 30 -7.67 4.84 8.07
CA LEU A 30 -8.39 5.23 9.27
C LEU A 30 -9.57 6.14 8.89
N GLY A 31 -10.78 5.63 9.08
CA GLY A 31 -12.01 6.40 8.90
C GLY A 31 -12.79 6.56 10.20
N ASP A 32 -13.97 7.18 10.11
CA ASP A 32 -14.84 7.44 11.28
C ASP A 32 -15.32 6.16 11.97
N GLY A 33 -15.39 5.05 11.22
CA GLY A 33 -15.71 3.71 11.74
C GLY A 33 -14.50 2.93 12.27
N GLY A 34 -13.31 3.53 12.31
CA GLY A 34 -12.07 2.88 12.72
C GLY A 34 -11.17 2.47 11.56
N LEU A 35 -10.29 1.50 11.82
CA LEU A 35 -9.33 0.98 10.85
C LEU A 35 -10.00 0.01 9.86
N THR A 36 -9.65 0.17 8.60
CA THR A 36 -10.02 -0.74 7.50
C THR A 36 -8.76 -1.22 6.81
N ALA A 37 -8.79 -2.43 6.25
CA ALA A 37 -7.69 -3.03 5.50
C ALA A 37 -8.26 -3.70 4.26
N ASP A 38 -8.16 -3.01 3.12
CA ASP A 38 -8.67 -3.47 1.84
C ASP A 38 -7.55 -4.14 1.05
N HIS A 39 -7.78 -5.36 0.54
CA HIS A 39 -6.80 -6.05 -0.28
C HIS A 39 -6.99 -5.68 -1.75
N LEU A 40 -5.94 -5.16 -2.39
CA LEU A 40 -5.98 -4.79 -3.81
C LEU A 40 -4.62 -4.99 -4.50
N PRO A 41 -4.64 -5.27 -5.81
CA PRO A 41 -3.43 -5.22 -6.63
C PRO A 41 -2.90 -3.78 -6.70
N LEU A 42 -1.63 -3.60 -6.34
CA LEU A 42 -0.85 -2.37 -6.46
C LEU A 42 0.45 -2.65 -7.21
N GLU A 43 0.68 -1.94 -8.31
CA GLU A 43 1.92 -2.01 -9.08
C GLU A 43 2.92 -0.99 -8.57
N PHE A 44 4.17 -1.41 -8.34
CA PHE A 44 5.22 -0.54 -7.86
C PHE A 44 6.09 0.01 -9.01
N ASP A 45 6.18 1.33 -9.11
CA ASP A 45 7.12 2.04 -9.98
C ASP A 45 8.20 2.75 -9.14
N ALA A 46 9.43 2.23 -9.22
CA ALA A 46 10.59 2.77 -8.51
C ALA A 46 11.05 4.14 -9.03
N LYS A 47 10.62 4.56 -10.23
CA LYS A 47 11.01 5.83 -10.84
C LYS A 47 10.05 6.97 -10.52
N ALA A 48 8.89 6.67 -9.94
CA ALA A 48 7.87 7.65 -9.60
C ALA A 48 8.01 8.10 -8.13
N GLY A 49 8.41 9.36 -7.90
CA GLY A 49 8.60 9.90 -6.54
C GLY A 49 9.90 9.44 -5.86
N GLU A 50 10.20 9.97 -4.67
CA GLU A 50 11.48 9.74 -3.99
C GLU A 50 11.66 8.30 -3.48
N GLN A 51 10.57 7.62 -3.12
CA GLN A 51 10.57 6.26 -2.58
C GLN A 51 9.90 5.25 -3.54
N GLY A 52 9.64 5.65 -4.78
CA GLY A 52 8.73 4.94 -5.66
C GLY A 52 7.26 5.19 -5.32
N THR A 53 6.37 4.77 -6.23
CA THR A 53 4.92 4.96 -6.10
C THR A 53 4.20 3.64 -6.36
N LEU A 54 3.17 3.36 -5.55
CA LEU A 54 2.24 2.27 -5.76
C LEU A 54 1.02 2.77 -6.53
N PHE A 55 0.74 2.15 -7.68
CA PHE A 55 -0.40 2.45 -8.53
C PHE A 55 -1.44 1.35 -8.43
N GLY A 56 -2.69 1.73 -8.21
CA GLY A 56 -3.82 0.80 -8.12
C GLY A 56 -5.04 1.37 -8.79
N HIS A 57 -6.00 0.49 -9.09
CA HIS A 57 -7.28 0.88 -9.66
C HIS A 57 -8.42 0.26 -8.86
N VAL A 58 -9.45 1.06 -8.61
CA VAL A 58 -10.71 0.58 -8.06
C VAL A 58 -11.87 1.09 -8.90
N ALA A 59 -12.92 0.28 -9.02
CA ALA A 59 -14.12 0.69 -9.73
C ALA A 59 -14.75 1.91 -9.03
N ARG A 60 -15.35 2.82 -9.81
CA ARG A 60 -16.05 4.00 -9.25
C ARG A 60 -17.20 3.65 -8.30
N ALA A 61 -17.79 2.48 -8.48
CA ALA A 61 -18.81 1.94 -7.57
C ALA A 61 -18.23 1.50 -6.22
N ASN A 62 -16.95 1.12 -6.17
CA ASN A 62 -16.28 0.73 -4.94
C ASN A 62 -16.17 1.96 -4.01
N PRO A 63 -16.67 1.91 -2.76
CA PRO A 63 -16.58 3.04 -1.84
C PRO A 63 -15.15 3.44 -1.45
N LEU A 64 -14.17 2.55 -1.63
CA LEU A 64 -12.78 2.77 -1.22
C LEU A 64 -12.17 4.06 -1.76
N TRP A 65 -12.44 4.44 -3.02
CA TRP A 65 -11.87 5.66 -3.59
C TRP A 65 -12.34 6.93 -2.87
N ARG A 66 -13.58 6.95 -2.35
CA ARG A 66 -14.08 8.08 -1.55
C ARG A 66 -13.52 8.06 -0.14
N ALA A 67 -13.39 6.86 0.43
CA ALA A 67 -12.88 6.68 1.78
C ALA A 67 -11.41 7.13 1.88
N ALA A 68 -10.59 6.81 0.88
CA ALA A 68 -9.15 7.09 0.83
C ALA A 68 -8.78 8.43 0.15
N ALA A 69 -9.67 9.04 -0.65
CA ALA A 69 -9.36 10.26 -1.39
C ALA A 69 -8.87 11.40 -0.47
N GLY A 70 -7.67 11.92 -0.77
CA GLY A 70 -7.07 13.04 -0.05
C GLY A 70 -6.64 12.73 1.39
N LYS A 71 -6.64 11.46 1.79
CA LYS A 71 -6.24 11.03 3.13
C LYS A 71 -4.95 10.21 3.08
N PRO A 72 -4.07 10.32 4.08
CA PRO A 72 -2.97 9.39 4.25
C PRO A 72 -3.49 7.97 4.46
N VAL A 73 -2.88 7.03 3.74
CA VAL A 73 -3.15 5.58 3.81
C VAL A 73 -1.80 4.87 3.89
N LEU A 74 -1.78 3.71 4.55
CA LEU A 74 -0.60 2.84 4.68
C LEU A 74 -0.69 1.67 3.70
#